data_AF-K1QDA4-F1
#
_entry.id   AF-K1QDA4-F1
#
_cell.length_a   1.000
_cell.length_b   1.000
_cell.length_c   1.000
_cell.angle_alpha   90.00
_cell.angle_beta   90.00
_cell.angle_gamma   90.00
#
_symmetry.space_group_name_H-M   'P 1'
#
loop_
_entity.id
_entity.type
_entity.pdbx_description
1 polymer ?
#
loop_
_entity_poly.entity_id
_entity_poly.type
_entity_poly.pdbx_seq_one_letter_code
_entity_poly.pdbx_strand_id
1 'polypeptide(L)'
;MPLCVHWSSSTGDLLVAMFSIHIKTGKVVRYNHSRQLTQTIQNDNTGLKLYVQPHYITENNNGDVVVSDWKKPNMDHMKEYIQRIDFTCFPIPGSVVVTERGGRHRFSYTGHPSRSRLLPCGICTDALSHILVCDELTKTVQILDRDGQFLERLLTKSQEMGGPQSLSYDVNTHRLWLGSLDNNKIFVFEHTIRHDPLTVPCSNTDCHHINKIATGKKHGRVWDANTKLATAAINIPPVSEKVITNRMKEAELSVEEIAKESMQEAISEEMLKHLD
;
A
#
# COMPACT_ATOMS: atom_id res chain seq x y z
N MET A 1 -20.16 15.11 9.69
CA MET A 1 -19.17 15.26 10.76
C MET A 1 -17.88 14.56 10.34
N PRO A 2 -16.70 15.16 10.51
CA PRO A 2 -15.43 14.46 10.31
C PRO A 2 -15.26 13.35 11.36
N LEU A 3 -14.71 12.20 10.96
CA LEU A 3 -14.44 11.06 11.83
C LEU A 3 -12.93 10.82 12.00
N CYS A 4 -12.16 10.98 10.94
CA CYS A 4 -10.72 10.78 10.96
C CYS A 4 -10.06 11.66 9.91
N VAL A 5 -8.79 12.01 10.13
CA VAL A 5 -7.96 12.79 9.22
C VAL A 5 -6.64 12.07 9.01
N HIS A 6 -6.10 12.18 7.80
CA HIS A 6 -4.76 11.71 7.47
C HIS A 6 -4.00 12.79 6.72
N TRP A 7 -2.76 13.01 7.13
CA TRP A 7 -1.84 13.92 6.48
C TRP A 7 -0.89 13.13 5.57
N SER A 8 -0.92 13.44 4.27
CA SER A 8 0.01 12.84 3.31
C SER A 8 1.36 13.55 3.41
N SER A 9 2.38 12.85 3.90
CA SER A 9 3.74 13.40 3.99
C SER A 9 4.39 13.60 2.61
N SER A 10 3.93 12.87 1.59
CA SER A 10 4.50 12.92 0.24
C SER A 10 3.95 14.08 -0.60
N THR A 11 2.66 14.41 -0.45
CA THR A 11 2.02 15.48 -1.24
C THR A 11 1.70 16.74 -0.43
N GLY A 12 1.66 16.64 0.90
CA GLY A 12 1.13 17.69 1.76
C GLY A 12 -0.39 17.87 1.65
N ASP A 13 -1.10 16.88 1.11
CA ASP A 13 -2.56 16.85 1.08
C ASP A 13 -3.13 16.40 2.44
N LEU A 14 -4.30 16.91 2.78
CA LEU A 14 -5.10 16.47 3.91
C LEU A 14 -6.29 15.63 3.42
N LEU A 15 -6.36 14.38 3.85
CA LEU A 15 -7.50 13.51 3.65
C LEU A 15 -8.41 13.54 4.89
N VAL A 16 -9.72 13.65 4.69
CA VAL A 16 -10.71 13.68 5.77
C VAL A 16 -11.81 12.67 5.49
N ALA A 17 -11.96 11.70 6.38
CA ALA A 17 -13.11 10.80 6.42
C ALA A 17 -14.29 11.49 7.09
N MET A 18 -15.45 11.51 6.44
CA MET A 18 -16.65 12.19 6.90
C MET A 18 -17.84 11.23 6.92
N PHE A 19 -18.71 11.41 7.90
CA PHE A 19 -19.99 10.71 7.99
C PHE A 19 -21.16 11.69 8.08
N SER A 20 -22.25 11.39 7.37
CA SER A 20 -23.50 12.13 7.48
C SER A 20 -24.56 11.30 8.17
N ILE A 21 -25.01 11.74 9.34
CA ILE A 21 -26.06 11.08 10.13
C ILE A 21 -27.43 11.09 9.42
N HIS A 22 -27.71 12.11 8.60
CA HIS A 22 -29.02 12.29 7.95
C HIS A 22 -29.22 11.27 6.83
N ILE A 23 -28.25 11.21 5.91
CA ILE A 23 -28.27 10.28 4.77
C ILE A 23 -27.59 8.94 5.10
N LYS A 24 -27.01 8.83 6.30
CA LYS A 24 -26.38 7.63 6.87
C LYS A 24 -25.39 6.98 5.90
N THR A 25 -24.47 7.77 5.36
CA THR A 25 -23.39 7.37 4.45
C THR A 25 -22.17 8.24 4.70
N GLY A 26 -21.01 7.74 4.30
CA GLY A 26 -19.74 8.42 4.43
C GLY A 26 -19.16 8.87 3.11
N LYS A 27 -18.12 9.69 3.21
CA LYS A 27 -17.28 10.10 2.10
C LYS A 27 -15.87 10.41 2.60
N VAL A 28 -14.91 10.34 1.71
CA VAL A 28 -13.56 10.87 1.93
C VAL A 28 -13.40 12.11 1.06
N VAL A 29 -12.83 13.16 1.63
CA VAL A 29 -12.50 14.38 0.90
C VAL A 29 -11.00 14.66 0.99
N ARG A 30 -10.42 15.18 -0.09
CA ARG A 30 -9.01 15.56 -0.17
C ARG A 30 -8.89 17.07 -0.31
N TYR A 31 -8.07 17.68 0.53
CA TYR A 31 -7.69 19.08 0.44
C TYR A 31 -6.20 19.17 0.09
N ASN A 32 -5.83 20.08 -0.81
CA ASN A 32 -4.42 20.34 -1.10
C ASN A 32 -3.75 21.16 0.02
N HIS A 33 -2.44 21.38 -0.09
CA HIS A 33 -1.67 22.20 0.86
C HIS A 33 -2.21 23.65 1.00
N SER A 34 -2.89 24.16 -0.03
CA SER A 34 -3.57 25.47 -0.03
C SER A 34 -4.97 25.42 0.58
N ARG A 35 -5.36 24.30 1.20
CA ARG A 35 -6.67 24.04 1.84
C ARG A 35 -7.86 24.09 0.88
N GLN A 36 -7.62 23.92 -0.41
CA GLN A 36 -8.68 23.84 -1.41
C GLN A 36 -9.14 22.39 -1.56
N LEU A 37 -10.45 22.18 -1.62
CA LEU A 37 -11.04 20.87 -1.89
C LEU A 37 -10.71 20.46 -3.32
N THR A 38 -9.95 19.38 -3.49
CA THR A 38 -9.54 18.86 -4.81
C THR A 38 -10.27 17.60 -5.21
N GLN A 39 -10.80 16.85 -4.23
CA GLN A 39 -11.42 15.56 -4.51
C GLN A 39 -12.50 15.21 -3.48
N THR A 40 -13.55 14.52 -3.95
CA THR A 40 -14.53 13.83 -3.09
C THR A 40 -14.70 12.41 -3.59
N ILE A 41 -14.45 11.45 -2.72
CA ILE A 41 -14.60 10.01 -2.96
C ILE A 41 -15.80 9.55 -2.13
N GLN A 42 -16.87 9.13 -2.81
CA GLN A 42 -18.12 8.76 -2.15
C GLN A 42 -18.76 7.52 -2.79
N ASN A 43 -18.54 7.33 -4.09
CA ASN A 43 -19.16 6.28 -4.87
C ASN A 43 -18.09 5.37 -5.49
N ASP A 44 -18.45 4.12 -5.72
CA ASP A 44 -17.64 3.16 -6.44
C ASP A 44 -17.67 3.43 -7.96
N ASN A 45 -17.01 2.55 -8.71
CA ASN A 45 -16.86 2.68 -10.16
C ASN A 45 -18.19 2.51 -10.93
N THR A 46 -19.23 2.00 -10.26
CA THR A 46 -20.58 1.83 -10.81
C THR A 46 -21.54 2.94 -10.37
N GLY A 47 -21.08 3.86 -9.52
CA GLY A 47 -21.89 4.93 -8.95
C GLY A 47 -22.62 4.56 -7.66
N LEU A 48 -22.44 3.34 -7.13
CA LEU A 48 -23.01 2.93 -5.85
C LEU A 48 -22.22 3.52 -4.68
N LYS A 49 -22.87 3.72 -3.53
CA LYS A 49 -22.21 4.30 -2.35
C LYS A 49 -21.08 3.39 -1.87
N LEU A 50 -19.89 3.96 -1.76
CA LEU A 50 -18.68 3.24 -1.39
C LEU A 50 -18.52 3.12 0.13
N TYR A 51 -18.89 4.16 0.87
CA TYR A 51 -18.71 4.23 2.32
C TYR A 51 -20.03 4.35 3.08
N VAL A 52 -20.12 3.65 4.20
CA VAL A 52 -21.20 3.77 5.16
C VAL A 52 -20.76 4.66 6.32
N GLN A 53 -19.67 4.30 6.98
CA GLN A 53 -19.11 5.01 8.14
C GLN A 53 -17.57 4.83 8.14
N PRO A 54 -16.84 5.69 7.41
CA PRO A 54 -15.40 5.61 7.26
C PRO A 54 -14.73 6.08 8.56
N HIS A 55 -14.22 5.13 9.34
CA HIS A 55 -13.78 5.33 10.72
C HIS A 55 -12.29 5.68 10.83
N TYR A 56 -11.43 5.00 10.07
CA TYR A 56 -10.00 5.31 10.00
C TYR A 56 -9.57 5.44 8.55
N ILE A 57 -8.59 6.30 8.30
CA ILE A 57 -8.06 6.57 6.97
C ILE A 57 -6.53 6.64 7.01
N THR A 58 -5.88 6.09 5.99
CA THR A 58 -4.45 6.25 5.72
C THR A 58 -4.19 6.27 4.22
N GLU A 59 -3.03 6.77 3.80
CA GLU A 59 -2.52 6.63 2.44
C GLU A 59 -1.38 5.58 2.43
N ASN A 60 -1.26 4.77 1.37
CA ASN A 60 -0.11 3.86 1.19
C ASN A 60 0.96 4.49 0.27
N ASN A 61 2.10 3.83 0.10
CA ASN A 61 3.20 4.36 -0.74
C ASN A 61 2.88 4.33 -2.25
N ASN A 62 1.78 3.68 -2.66
CA ASN A 62 1.28 3.74 -4.04
C ASN A 62 0.37 4.96 -4.26
N GLY A 63 0.08 5.74 -3.23
CA GLY A 63 -0.87 6.85 -3.25
C GLY A 63 -2.33 6.42 -3.15
N ASP A 64 -2.60 5.15 -2.81
CA ASP A 64 -3.96 4.68 -2.56
C ASP A 64 -4.46 5.18 -1.22
N VAL A 65 -5.74 5.51 -1.18
CA VAL A 65 -6.47 5.80 0.04
C VAL A 65 -7.05 4.51 0.59
N VAL A 66 -6.64 4.16 1.80
CA VAL A 66 -7.09 2.98 2.53
C VAL A 66 -8.00 3.45 3.66
N VAL A 67 -9.19 2.86 3.74
CA VAL A 67 -10.24 3.28 4.68
C VAL A 67 -10.80 2.08 5.40
N SER A 68 -10.88 2.16 6.72
CA SER A 68 -11.67 1.25 7.54
C SER A 68 -13.11 1.74 7.57
N ASP A 69 -14.03 1.02 6.96
CA ASP A 69 -15.46 1.39 6.86
C ASP A 69 -16.34 0.43 7.66
N TRP A 70 -17.10 0.98 8.61
CA TRP A 70 -18.08 0.22 9.37
C TRP A 70 -19.41 0.17 8.62
N LYS A 71 -20.00 -1.01 8.47
CA LYS A 71 -21.30 -1.17 7.80
C LYS A 71 -22.45 -0.94 8.79
N LYS A 72 -23.69 -1.01 8.29
CA LYS A 72 -24.89 -1.02 9.14
C LYS A 72 -25.30 -2.44 9.51
N PRO A 73 -25.95 -2.64 10.67
CA PRO A 73 -26.67 -3.87 10.91
C PRO A 73 -27.88 -3.91 9.97
N ASN A 74 -28.18 -5.10 9.44
CA ASN A 74 -29.53 -5.38 8.97
C ASN A 74 -30.43 -5.43 10.20
N MET A 75 -31.43 -4.55 10.26
CA MET A 75 -32.34 -4.44 11.40
C MET A 75 -33.16 -5.73 11.64
N ASP A 76 -33.31 -6.57 10.61
CA ASP A 76 -34.07 -7.82 10.68
C ASP A 76 -33.44 -8.89 11.59
N HIS A 77 -32.11 -8.86 11.78
CA HIS A 77 -31.38 -9.81 12.64
C HIS A 77 -30.99 -9.25 14.02
N MET A 78 -31.46 -8.05 14.37
CA MET A 78 -31.05 -7.37 15.61
C MET A 78 -31.59 -8.04 16.89
N LYS A 79 -32.68 -8.81 16.79
CA LYS A 79 -33.35 -9.45 17.94
C LYS A 79 -32.49 -10.50 18.65
N GLU A 80 -31.59 -11.17 17.94
CA GLU A 80 -30.68 -12.18 18.54
C GLU A 80 -29.50 -11.52 19.29
N TYR A 81 -29.13 -10.29 18.93
CA TYR A 81 -27.96 -9.60 19.49
C TYR A 81 -28.26 -8.76 20.74
N ILE A 82 -29.49 -8.26 20.89
CA ILE A 82 -29.89 -7.37 22.00
C ILE A 82 -29.95 -8.10 23.37
N GLN A 83 -29.97 -9.44 23.41
CA GLN A 83 -29.98 -10.20 24.67
C GLN A 83 -28.63 -10.22 25.41
N ARG A 84 -27.54 -9.71 24.81
CA ARG A 84 -26.27 -9.51 25.49
C ARG A 84 -26.10 -8.02 25.79
N ILE A 85 -26.35 -7.66 27.04
CA ILE A 85 -26.24 -6.30 27.57
C ILE A 85 -24.77 -5.86 27.50
N ASP A 86 -24.39 -5.22 26.41
CA ASP A 86 -23.36 -4.19 26.40
C ASP A 86 -23.59 -3.25 25.20
N PHE A 87 -24.05 -2.04 25.46
CA PHE A 87 -24.47 -1.05 24.44
C PHE A 87 -23.30 -0.38 23.69
N THR A 88 -22.05 -0.78 23.98
CA THR A 88 -20.82 -0.17 23.46
C THR A 88 -20.26 -0.87 22.21
N CYS A 89 -20.66 -2.11 21.92
CA CYS A 89 -20.11 -2.90 20.82
C CYS A 89 -21.18 -3.78 20.16
N PHE A 90 -21.98 -3.23 19.24
CA PHE A 90 -22.64 -4.07 18.23
C PHE A 90 -21.58 -4.45 17.18
N PRO A 91 -21.15 -5.72 17.05
CA PRO A 91 -20.14 -6.11 16.07
C PRO A 91 -20.77 -6.10 14.67
N ILE A 92 -20.79 -4.94 14.05
CA ILE A 92 -21.28 -4.80 12.68
C ILE A 92 -20.10 -5.00 11.74
N PRO A 93 -20.07 -6.08 10.94
CA PRO A 93 -18.93 -6.38 10.08
C PRO A 93 -18.69 -5.22 9.11
N GLY A 94 -17.50 -4.66 9.17
CA GLY A 94 -17.02 -3.63 8.26
C GLY A 94 -16.28 -4.20 7.06
N SER A 95 -15.54 -3.33 6.40
CA SER A 95 -14.54 -3.70 5.40
C SER A 95 -13.41 -2.68 5.36
N VAL A 96 -12.22 -3.12 4.96
CA VAL A 96 -11.20 -2.19 4.49
C VAL A 96 -11.48 -1.91 3.01
N VAL A 97 -11.68 -0.65 2.67
CA VAL A 97 -11.97 -0.19 1.31
C VAL A 97 -10.75 0.56 0.80
N VAL A 98 -10.27 0.20 -0.39
CA VAL A 98 -9.08 0.82 -1.00
C VAL A 98 -9.46 1.45 -2.32
N THR A 99 -9.10 2.73 -2.48
CA THR A 99 -9.25 3.47 -3.75
C THR A 99 -7.90 3.98 -4.20
N GLU A 100 -7.71 4.04 -5.51
CA GLU A 100 -6.55 4.72 -6.11
C GLU A 100 -6.53 6.20 -5.68
N ARG A 101 -5.38 6.86 -5.88
CA ARG A 101 -5.26 8.31 -5.66
C ARG A 101 -6.36 9.11 -6.38
N GLY A 102 -6.73 8.69 -7.59
CA GLY A 102 -7.81 9.27 -8.39
C GLY A 102 -9.23 9.05 -7.85
N GLY A 103 -9.40 8.24 -6.80
CA GLY A 103 -10.68 7.98 -6.14
C GLY A 103 -11.44 6.79 -6.70
N ARG A 104 -10.87 6.11 -7.71
CA ARG A 104 -11.43 4.89 -8.29
C ARG A 104 -11.27 3.73 -7.32
N HIS A 105 -12.33 2.96 -7.10
CA HIS A 105 -12.31 1.78 -6.25
C HIS A 105 -11.41 0.69 -6.83
N ARG A 106 -10.52 0.14 -5.99
CA ARG A 106 -9.64 -1.00 -6.31
C ARG A 106 -10.22 -2.30 -5.79
N PHE A 107 -10.40 -2.39 -4.47
CA PHE A 107 -10.91 -3.59 -3.80
C PHE A 107 -11.50 -3.26 -2.43
N SER A 108 -12.25 -4.24 -1.89
CA SER A 108 -12.74 -4.21 -0.52
C SER A 108 -12.44 -5.54 0.16
N TYR A 109 -11.78 -5.47 1.31
CA TYR A 109 -11.43 -6.62 2.13
C TYR A 109 -12.40 -6.76 3.30
N THR A 110 -12.98 -7.95 3.45
CA THR A 110 -14.00 -8.26 4.48
C THR A 110 -13.51 -9.23 5.54
N GLY A 111 -12.22 -9.58 5.54
CA GLY A 111 -11.64 -10.52 6.50
C GLY A 111 -11.23 -11.85 5.86
N HIS A 112 -10.41 -12.61 6.61
CA HIS A 112 -9.88 -13.91 6.20
C HIS A 112 -10.36 -15.04 7.15
N PRO A 113 -10.84 -16.19 6.62
CA PRO A 113 -10.97 -16.52 5.19
C PRO A 113 -12.00 -15.64 4.48
N SER A 114 -11.89 -15.49 3.15
CA SER A 114 -12.67 -14.52 2.36
C SER A 114 -14.16 -14.55 2.70
N ARG A 115 -14.76 -13.36 2.89
CA ARG A 115 -16.14 -13.16 3.38
C ARG A 115 -16.37 -13.58 4.83
N SER A 116 -15.33 -13.70 5.65
CA SER A 116 -15.50 -13.72 7.10
C SER A 116 -16.10 -12.38 7.58
N ARG A 117 -16.43 -12.31 8.87
CA ARG A 117 -16.76 -11.02 9.49
C ARG A 117 -15.44 -10.35 9.90
N LEU A 118 -15.25 -9.10 9.51
CA LEU A 118 -14.13 -8.25 9.95
C LEU A 118 -14.72 -7.06 10.72
N LEU A 119 -14.16 -6.73 11.87
CA LEU A 119 -14.45 -5.47 12.55
C LEU A 119 -13.22 -4.58 12.46
N PRO A 120 -13.05 -3.88 11.32
CA PRO A 120 -11.83 -3.15 11.08
C PRO A 120 -11.80 -1.91 11.99
N CYS A 121 -10.76 -1.75 12.79
CA CYS A 121 -10.54 -0.53 13.58
C CYS A 121 -9.37 0.26 12.96
N GLY A 122 -8.35 0.54 13.75
CA GLY A 122 -7.14 1.20 13.30
C GLY A 122 -6.50 0.50 12.11
N ILE A 123 -5.99 1.32 11.19
CA ILE A 123 -5.27 0.87 10.01
C ILE A 123 -3.98 1.66 9.88
N CYS A 124 -2.95 1.04 9.33
CA CYS A 124 -1.74 1.71 8.86
C CYS A 124 -1.15 0.95 7.68
N THR A 125 -0.12 1.53 7.07
CA THR A 125 0.59 0.96 5.93
C THR A 125 2.07 0.85 6.26
N ASP A 126 2.72 -0.23 5.81
CA ASP A 126 4.17 -0.38 5.96
C ASP A 126 4.94 0.13 4.71
N ALA A 127 6.27 0.04 4.75
CA ALA A 127 7.11 0.54 3.67
C ALA A 127 6.90 -0.18 2.32
N LEU A 128 6.31 -1.38 2.30
CA LEU A 128 5.96 -2.13 1.08
C LEU A 128 4.52 -1.90 0.61
N SER A 129 3.82 -0.92 1.18
CA SER A 129 2.39 -0.72 0.97
C SER A 129 1.52 -1.91 1.43
N HIS A 130 2.03 -2.78 2.31
CA HIS A 130 1.14 -3.71 2.99
C HIS A 130 0.18 -2.94 3.88
N ILE A 131 -1.05 -3.44 3.98
CA ILE A 131 -2.11 -2.83 4.76
C ILE A 131 -2.25 -3.63 6.04
N LEU A 132 -2.02 -2.98 7.18
CA LEU A 132 -2.23 -3.55 8.49
C LEU A 132 -3.56 -3.05 9.03
N VAL A 133 -4.40 -3.97 9.48
CA VAL A 133 -5.73 -3.66 10.02
C VAL A 133 -5.97 -4.37 11.34
N CYS A 134 -6.37 -3.61 12.35
CA CYS A 134 -6.93 -4.17 13.58
C CYS A 134 -8.28 -4.82 13.30
N ASP A 135 -8.46 -6.05 13.75
CA ASP A 135 -9.73 -6.75 13.74
C ASP A 135 -10.21 -6.99 15.17
N GLU A 136 -11.21 -6.21 15.57
CA GLU A 136 -11.77 -6.24 16.93
C GLU A 136 -12.54 -7.54 17.22
N LEU A 137 -13.01 -8.24 16.17
CA LEU A 137 -13.72 -9.51 16.32
C LEU A 137 -12.78 -10.63 16.75
N THR A 138 -11.65 -10.76 16.03
CA THR A 138 -10.64 -11.78 16.33
C THR A 138 -9.61 -11.31 17.33
N LYS A 139 -9.65 -10.02 17.70
CA LYS A 139 -8.70 -9.33 18.56
C LYS A 139 -7.27 -9.40 18.02
N THR A 140 -7.11 -9.35 16.70
CA THR A 140 -5.80 -9.51 16.03
C THR A 140 -5.46 -8.35 15.10
N VAL A 141 -4.22 -8.32 14.60
CA VAL A 141 -3.87 -7.46 13.46
C VAL A 141 -3.70 -8.35 12.23
N GLN A 142 -4.43 -8.04 11.16
CA GLN A 142 -4.31 -8.73 9.88
C GLN A 142 -3.46 -7.89 8.93
N ILE A 143 -2.56 -8.54 8.20
CA ILE A 143 -1.68 -7.93 7.21
C ILE A 143 -2.14 -8.37 5.83
N LEU A 144 -2.38 -7.41 4.95
CA LEU A 144 -2.72 -7.62 3.55
C LEU A 144 -1.58 -7.10 2.69
N ASP A 145 -1.39 -7.68 1.52
CA ASP A 145 -0.56 -7.06 0.50
C ASP A 145 -1.23 -5.80 -0.08
N ARG A 146 -0.51 -5.11 -0.97
CA ARG A 146 -0.98 -3.89 -1.65
C ARG A 146 -2.20 -4.10 -2.55
N ASP A 147 -2.51 -5.35 -2.88
CA ASP A 147 -3.58 -5.78 -3.79
C ASP A 147 -4.77 -6.42 -3.02
N GLY A 148 -4.69 -6.43 -1.69
CA GLY A 148 -5.76 -6.85 -0.78
C GLY A 148 -5.74 -8.33 -0.41
N GLN A 149 -4.70 -9.06 -0.78
CA GLN A 149 -4.56 -10.47 -0.43
C GLN A 149 -4.05 -10.61 0.99
N PHE A 150 -4.67 -11.50 1.75
CA PHE A 150 -4.26 -11.78 3.12
C PHE A 150 -2.87 -12.45 3.14
N LEU A 151 -1.95 -11.88 3.92
CA LEU A 151 -0.59 -12.40 4.11
C LEU A 151 -0.46 -13.15 5.42
N GLU A 152 -0.74 -12.46 6.54
CA GLU A 152 -0.47 -12.97 7.87
C GLU A 152 -1.44 -12.37 8.91
N ARG A 153 -1.64 -13.10 10.00
CA ARG A 153 -2.30 -12.61 11.21
C ARG A 153 -1.30 -12.53 12.35
N LEU A 154 -1.07 -11.33 12.86
CA LEU A 154 -0.32 -11.11 14.08
C LEU A 154 -1.23 -11.36 15.28
N LEU A 155 -0.95 -12.43 16.01
CA LEU A 155 -1.63 -12.73 17.26
C LEU A 155 -1.12 -11.76 18.35
N THR A 156 -2.05 -11.05 18.98
CA THR A 156 -1.84 -10.30 20.23
C THR A 156 -1.79 -11.30 21.39
N LYS A 157 -0.71 -12.09 21.46
CA LYS A 157 -0.63 -13.31 22.30
C LYS A 157 -0.84 -13.10 23.79
N SER A 158 -0.81 -11.88 24.33
CA SER A 158 -1.04 -11.65 25.76
C SER A 158 -2.52 -11.36 26.02
N GLN A 159 -3.14 -12.11 26.94
CA GLN A 159 -4.43 -11.75 27.54
C GLN A 159 -4.45 -10.30 28.08
N GLU A 160 -3.27 -9.77 28.43
CA GLU A 160 -3.10 -8.38 28.87
C GLU A 160 -3.28 -7.34 27.77
N MET A 161 -3.29 -7.72 26.47
CA MET A 161 -3.23 -6.76 25.37
C MET A 161 -4.57 -6.12 25.05
N GLY A 162 -5.70 -6.78 25.35
CA GLY A 162 -7.03 -6.29 24.98
C GLY A 162 -7.26 -6.20 23.46
N GLY A 163 -8.37 -5.57 23.08
CA GLY A 163 -8.78 -5.28 21.72
C GLY A 163 -7.87 -4.26 21.02
N PRO A 164 -7.27 -4.63 19.87
CA PRO A 164 -6.43 -3.71 19.11
C PRO A 164 -7.31 -2.64 18.45
N GLN A 165 -7.07 -1.36 18.77
CA GLN A 165 -7.96 -0.27 18.34
C GLN A 165 -7.30 0.72 17.38
N SER A 166 -6.01 1.02 17.56
CA SER A 166 -5.28 1.97 16.71
C SER A 166 -3.92 1.40 16.30
N LEU A 167 -3.45 1.81 15.12
CA LEU A 167 -2.15 1.40 14.56
C LEU A 167 -1.37 2.60 14.07
N SER A 168 -0.06 2.54 14.22
CA SER A 168 0.88 3.43 13.55
C SER A 168 2.17 2.68 13.24
N TYR A 169 2.69 2.84 12.03
CA TYR A 169 3.96 2.26 11.63
C TYR A 169 5.00 3.36 11.47
N ASP A 170 6.17 3.17 12.08
CA ASP A 170 7.32 4.05 11.91
C ASP A 170 8.31 3.42 10.93
N VAL A 171 8.44 4.05 9.76
CA VAL A 171 9.33 3.61 8.68
C VAL A 171 10.82 3.70 9.06
N ASN A 172 11.20 4.60 9.96
CA ASN A 172 12.61 4.80 10.33
C ASN A 172 13.10 3.77 11.34
N THR A 173 12.22 3.37 12.27
CA THR A 173 12.57 2.41 13.33
C THR A 173 12.03 1.00 13.06
N HIS A 174 11.23 0.83 12.00
CA HIS A 174 10.51 -0.40 11.68
C HIS A 174 9.65 -0.91 12.85
N ARG A 175 9.10 0.01 13.64
CA ARG A 175 8.25 -0.31 14.79
C ARG A 175 6.78 -0.14 14.46
N LEU A 176 6.00 -1.12 14.87
CA LEU A 176 4.54 -1.06 14.84
C LEU A 176 4.04 -0.72 16.24
N TRP A 177 3.31 0.38 16.32
CA TRP A 177 2.67 0.87 17.53
C TRP A 177 1.20 0.47 17.50
N LEU A 178 0.75 -0.20 18.55
CA LEU A 178 -0.61 -0.71 18.69
C LEU A 178 -1.24 -0.11 19.94
N GLY A 179 -2.31 0.66 19.79
CA GLY A 179 -3.13 1.12 20.92
C GLY A 179 -4.24 0.13 21.24
N SER A 180 -4.45 -0.13 22.52
CA SER A 180 -5.54 -0.98 23.01
C SER A 180 -6.58 -0.19 23.78
N LEU A 181 -7.85 -0.46 23.47
CA LEU A 181 -8.99 0.22 24.10
C LEU A 181 -9.28 -0.33 25.51
N ASP A 182 -9.12 -1.63 25.70
CA ASP A 182 -9.57 -2.31 26.93
C ASP A 182 -8.72 -1.98 28.15
N ASN A 183 -7.45 -1.61 27.94
CA ASN A 183 -6.48 -1.40 29.01
C ASN A 183 -5.75 -0.04 28.96
N ASN A 184 -6.07 0.82 27.98
CA ASN A 184 -5.42 2.12 27.74
C ASN A 184 -3.88 2.03 27.59
N LYS A 185 -3.36 0.91 27.09
CA LYS A 185 -1.91 0.72 26.86
C LYS A 185 -1.55 0.83 25.39
N ILE A 186 -0.29 1.18 25.16
CA ILE A 186 0.35 1.15 23.84
C ILE A 186 1.38 0.03 23.86
N PHE A 187 1.34 -0.82 22.85
CA PHE A 187 2.29 -1.91 22.62
C PHE A 187 3.16 -1.55 21.43
N VAL A 188 4.43 -1.92 21.50
CA VAL A 188 5.41 -1.66 20.45
C VAL A 188 6.02 -2.97 20.01
N PHE A 189 5.88 -3.28 18.73
CA PHE A 189 6.41 -4.48 18.10
C PHE A 189 7.48 -4.09 17.09
N GLU A 190 8.50 -4.94 16.96
CA GLU A 190 9.37 -4.89 15.79
C GLU A 190 8.62 -5.49 14.61
N HIS A 191 8.39 -4.70 13.57
CA HIS A 191 7.72 -5.14 12.34
C HIS A 191 8.77 -5.38 11.27
N THR A 192 9.23 -6.62 11.19
CA THR A 192 10.21 -7.02 10.17
C THR A 192 9.52 -7.18 8.82
N ILE A 193 9.78 -6.22 7.94
CA ILE A 193 9.37 -6.32 6.54
C ILE A 193 10.15 -7.45 5.87
N ARG A 194 9.44 -8.48 5.40
CA ARG A 194 10.01 -9.51 4.54
C ARG A 194 9.81 -9.07 3.10
N HIS A 195 10.89 -8.80 2.38
CA HIS A 195 10.78 -8.63 0.94
C HIS A 195 10.44 -9.98 0.29
N ASP A 196 9.79 -9.95 -0.86
CA ASP A 196 9.81 -11.12 -1.73
C ASP A 196 11.25 -11.37 -2.21
N PRO A 197 11.63 -12.63 -2.46
CA PRO A 197 12.93 -12.92 -3.03
C PRO A 197 13.11 -12.14 -4.34
N LEU A 198 14.22 -11.41 -4.49
CA LEU A 198 14.53 -10.75 -5.75
C LEU A 198 14.64 -11.83 -6.83
N THR A 199 13.76 -11.77 -7.82
CA THR A 199 13.86 -12.59 -9.04
C THR A 199 14.67 -11.83 -10.06
N VAL A 200 15.92 -12.24 -10.24
CA VAL A 200 16.77 -11.68 -11.31
C VAL A 200 16.65 -12.60 -12.52
N PRO A 201 16.04 -12.16 -13.64
CA PRO A 201 16.01 -12.95 -14.86
C PRO A 201 17.44 -13.15 -15.38
N CYS A 202 17.76 -14.38 -15.76
CA CYS A 202 19.04 -14.67 -16.40
C CYS A 202 19.06 -13.95 -17.76
N SER A 203 20.10 -13.17 -18.01
CA SER A 203 20.29 -12.47 -19.30
C SER A 203 20.79 -13.39 -20.42
N ASN A 204 20.99 -14.67 -20.13
CA ASN A 204 21.39 -15.68 -21.12
C ASN A 204 20.12 -16.30 -21.74
N THR A 205 19.93 -16.10 -23.04
CA THR A 205 18.76 -16.56 -23.81
C THR A 205 18.58 -18.08 -23.82
N ASP A 206 19.63 -18.84 -23.50
CA ASP A 206 19.61 -20.30 -23.43
C ASP A 206 19.37 -20.84 -22.01
N CYS A 207 19.34 -19.95 -21.00
CA CYS A 207 19.19 -20.33 -19.60
C CYS A 207 17.75 -20.07 -19.11
N HIS A 208 16.94 -21.12 -19.04
CA HIS A 208 15.57 -21.03 -18.50
C HIS A 208 15.48 -20.94 -16.96
N HIS A 209 16.59 -20.64 -16.26
CA HIS A 209 16.60 -20.54 -14.80
C HIS A 209 16.30 -19.12 -14.30
N ILE A 210 15.35 -19.04 -13.37
CA ILE A 210 15.04 -17.81 -12.63
C ILE A 210 15.77 -17.89 -11.28
N ASN A 211 16.73 -16.98 -11.06
CA ASN A 211 17.42 -16.88 -9.79
C ASN A 211 16.50 -16.22 -8.76
N LYS A 212 16.06 -16.99 -7.76
CA LYS A 212 15.33 -16.47 -6.58
C LYS A 212 16.33 -16.20 -5.46
N ILE A 213 16.60 -14.91 -5.21
CA ILE A 213 17.49 -14.50 -4.12
C ILE A 213 16.64 -14.28 -2.88
N ALA A 214 16.71 -15.18 -1.90
CA ALA A 214 15.99 -15.04 -0.64
C ALA A 214 16.41 -13.74 0.07
N THR A 215 15.44 -12.85 0.31
CA THR A 215 15.62 -11.57 0.98
C THR A 215 15.38 -11.65 2.50
N GLY A 216 15.21 -12.86 3.04
CA GLY A 216 15.01 -13.14 4.47
C GLY A 216 16.07 -14.08 5.05
N LYS A 217 16.81 -13.55 6.05
CA LYS A 217 17.97 -14.07 6.82
C LYS A 217 19.34 -14.05 6.12
N LYS A 218 20.29 -13.23 6.64
CA LYS A 218 21.59 -13.73 7.16
C LYS A 218 22.45 -12.67 7.86
N HIS A 219 23.19 -13.15 8.87
CA HIS A 219 24.41 -12.59 9.47
C HIS A 219 24.95 -11.26 8.90
N GLY A 220 24.76 -10.19 9.67
CA GLY A 220 25.72 -9.12 9.94
C GLY A 220 26.19 -8.15 8.84
N ARG A 221 26.13 -8.49 7.54
CA ARG A 221 26.72 -7.62 6.48
C ARG A 221 25.86 -7.42 5.23
N VAL A 222 24.90 -8.31 4.96
CA VAL A 222 24.12 -8.26 3.71
C VAL A 222 23.02 -7.19 3.73
N TRP A 223 22.39 -6.96 4.90
CA TRP A 223 21.41 -5.89 5.06
C TRP A 223 22.03 -4.52 4.81
N ASP A 224 23.24 -4.28 5.32
CA ASP A 224 23.93 -3.01 5.14
C ASP A 224 24.12 -2.62 3.67
N ALA A 225 24.43 -3.57 2.79
CA ALA A 225 24.62 -3.29 1.37
C ALA A 225 23.30 -3.06 0.64
N ASN A 226 22.29 -3.90 0.88
CA ASN A 226 21.01 -3.81 0.18
C ASN A 226 20.13 -2.65 0.68
N THR A 227 20.19 -2.34 1.98
CA THR A 227 19.58 -1.14 2.55
C THR A 227 20.28 0.11 2.01
N LYS A 228 21.62 0.14 1.93
CA LYS A 228 22.35 1.26 1.30
C LYS A 228 22.00 1.42 -0.18
N LEU A 229 21.84 0.33 -0.93
CA LEU A 229 21.41 0.37 -2.34
C LEU A 229 19.96 0.86 -2.49
N ALA A 230 19.04 0.40 -1.65
CA ALA A 230 17.64 0.84 -1.66
C ALA A 230 17.51 2.32 -1.25
N THR A 231 18.22 2.74 -0.19
CA THR A 231 18.28 4.14 0.24
C THR A 231 18.97 5.02 -0.81
N ALA A 232 20.01 4.53 -1.48
CA ALA A 232 20.63 5.24 -2.60
C ALA A 232 19.65 5.40 -3.77
N ALA A 233 18.87 4.37 -4.12
CA ALA A 233 17.88 4.44 -5.20
C ALA A 233 16.73 5.42 -4.91
N ILE A 234 16.33 5.57 -3.64
CA ILE A 234 15.28 6.52 -3.21
C ILE A 234 15.78 7.98 -3.21
N ASN A 235 17.08 8.19 -2.98
CA ASN A 235 17.71 9.52 -2.94
C ASN A 235 18.33 9.96 -4.26
N ILE A 236 18.15 9.22 -5.36
CA ILE A 236 18.51 9.72 -6.69
C ILE A 236 17.48 10.81 -7.03
N PRO A 237 17.86 12.10 -7.10
CA PRO A 237 16.95 13.11 -7.60
C PRO A 237 16.51 12.68 -9.01
N PRO A 238 15.23 12.87 -9.39
CA PRO A 238 14.77 12.48 -10.71
C PRO A 238 15.72 13.06 -11.75
N VAL A 239 16.39 12.18 -12.49
CA VAL A 239 17.28 12.58 -13.58
C VAL A 239 16.43 13.45 -14.49
N SER A 240 16.76 14.74 -14.58
CA SER A 240 15.91 15.69 -15.28
C SER A 240 15.59 15.15 -16.67
N GLU A 241 14.34 15.29 -17.11
CA GLU A 241 13.87 14.80 -18.42
C GLU A 241 14.84 15.20 -19.53
N LYS A 242 15.42 16.40 -19.44
CA LYS A 242 16.46 16.95 -20.32
C LYS A 242 17.74 16.10 -20.41
N VAL A 243 18.19 15.50 -19.32
CA VAL A 243 19.37 14.61 -19.29
C VAL A 243 19.04 13.26 -19.92
N ILE A 244 17.84 12.74 -19.71
CA ILE A 244 17.36 11.50 -20.36
C ILE A 244 17.25 11.74 -21.87
N THR A 245 16.61 12.83 -22.30
CA THR A 245 16.47 13.18 -23.71
C THR A 245 17.83 13.42 -24.37
N ASN A 246 18.77 14.09 -23.68
CA ASN A 246 20.12 14.30 -24.22
C ASN A 246 20.88 12.98 -24.38
N ARG A 247 20.81 12.08 -23.39
CA ARG A 247 21.45 10.75 -23.49
C ARG A 247 20.83 9.87 -24.57
N MET A 248 19.51 9.94 -24.77
CA MET A 248 18.84 9.25 -25.86
C MET A 248 19.29 9.80 -27.23
N LYS A 249 19.44 11.12 -27.35
CA LYS A 249 19.90 11.77 -28.58
C LYS A 249 21.37 11.48 -28.88
N GLU A 250 22.23 11.46 -27.87
CA GLU A 250 23.64 11.05 -28.00
C GLU A 250 23.75 9.57 -28.40
N ALA A 251 22.91 8.70 -27.83
CA ALA A 251 22.85 7.29 -28.22
C ALA A 251 22.39 7.12 -29.68
N GLU A 252 21.34 7.82 -30.11
CA GLU A 252 20.87 7.81 -31.51
C GLU A 252 21.95 8.26 -32.49
N LEU A 253 22.66 9.36 -32.18
CA LEU A 253 23.78 9.84 -33.00
C LEU A 253 24.92 8.82 -33.09
N SER A 254 25.28 8.18 -31.98
CA SER A 254 26.32 7.15 -31.97
C SER A 254 25.94 5.90 -32.77
N VAL A 255 24.67 5.49 -32.73
CA VAL A 255 24.17 4.35 -33.52
C VAL A 255 24.19 4.67 -35.02
N GLU A 256 23.84 5.91 -35.39
CA GLU A 256 23.85 6.34 -36.78
C GLU A 256 25.30 6.47 -37.33
N GLU A 257 26.25 6.85 -36.49
CA GLU A 257 27.67 6.94 -36.84
C GLU A 257 28.29 5.54 -37.02
N ILE A 258 28.02 4.61 -36.09
CA ILE A 258 28.45 3.20 -36.20
C ILE A 258 27.83 2.54 -37.45
N ALA A 259 26.57 2.83 -37.76
CA ALA A 259 25.91 2.31 -38.96
C ALA A 259 26.56 2.84 -40.26
N LYS A 260 27.01 4.10 -40.28
CA LYS A 260 27.74 4.67 -41.42
C LYS A 260 29.11 4.04 -41.60
N GLU A 261 29.86 3.87 -40.51
CA GLU A 261 31.18 3.21 -40.53
C GLU A 261 31.06 1.77 -41.05
N SER A 262 30.09 1.01 -40.53
CA SER A 262 29.83 -0.38 -40.95
C SER A 262 29.46 -0.46 -42.44
N MET A 263 28.68 0.50 -42.94
CA MET A 263 28.28 0.54 -44.35
C MET A 263 29.46 0.89 -45.27
N GLN A 264 30.35 1.77 -44.82
CA GLN A 264 31.54 2.16 -45.58
C GLN A 264 32.59 1.06 -45.63
N GLU A 265 32.73 0.30 -44.55
CA GLU A 265 33.57 -0.91 -44.51
C GLU A 265 33.03 -1.98 -45.46
N ALA A 266 31.72 -2.25 -45.45
CA ALA A 266 31.08 -3.18 -46.37
C ALA A 266 31.23 -2.78 -47.85
N ILE A 267 31.10 -1.48 -48.17
CA ILE A 267 31.33 -0.97 -49.53
C ILE A 267 32.80 -1.15 -49.95
N SER A 268 33.74 -0.93 -49.03
CA SER A 268 35.17 -1.08 -49.31
C SER A 268 35.54 -2.54 -49.58
N GLU A 269 34.98 -3.48 -48.80
CA GLU A 269 35.14 -4.92 -49.05
C GLU A 269 34.53 -5.36 -50.38
N GLU A 270 33.37 -4.82 -50.76
CA GLU A 270 32.71 -5.15 -52.03
C GLU A 270 33.49 -4.60 -53.24
N MET A 271 34.07 -3.39 -53.13
CA MET A 271 34.93 -2.81 -54.16
C MET A 271 36.25 -3.60 -54.35
N LEU A 272 36.83 -4.12 -53.26
CA LEU A 272 38.02 -4.98 -53.32
C LEU A 272 37.75 -6.30 -54.06
N LYS A 273 36.53 -6.85 -53.96
CA LYS A 273 36.14 -8.07 -54.70
C LYS A 273 35.98 -7.86 -56.22
N HIS A 274 36.04 -6.63 -56.73
CA HIS A 274 35.90 -6.33 -58.18
C HIS A 274 37.21 -5.86 -58.83
N LEU A 275 38.32 -5.91 -58.08
CA LEU A 275 39.67 -5.53 -58.54
C LEU A 275 40.60 -6.74 -58.80
N ASP A 276 40.12 -7.97 -58.57
CA ASP A 276 40.77 -9.24 -58.90
C ASP A 276 40.10 -9.95 -60.10
#